data_AF-A0A7S1MBT0-F1
#
_entry.id   AF-A0A7S1MBT0-F1
#
_cell.length_a   1.000
_cell.length_b   1.000
_cell.length_c   1.000
_cell.angle_alpha   90.00
_cell.angle_beta   90.00
_cell.angle_gamma   90.00
#
_symmetry.space_group_name_H-M   'P 1'
#
loop_
_entity.id
_entity.type
_entity.pdbx_description
1 polymer ?
#
loop_
_entity_poly.entity_id
_entity_poly.type
_entity_poly.pdbx_seq_one_letter_code
_entity_poly.pdbx_strand_id
1 'polypeptide(L)'
;VHAFRSENIPLAKRYFDRTAKYKGGMPLAAKTREGGEQVNRRLSDGEALLFHGTNPSSSVSILKTGFALNHAGKSTGTMFGYGVYLAECCSKSDEYAKDDSGGNFPGLRALLVCRSLVGNPYIVHKAGDHIKEAKEAGMDCVCGDRETVVNTYREFVFFDESQVFPEYAVIYKRQYDRTNVPENMKRTTTGTTGRNWQGKLEKGWAN
;
A
#
# COMPACT_ATOMS: atom_id res chain seq x y z
N VAL A 1 0.35 -20.04 -4.09
CA VAL A 1 0.65 -18.73 -3.47
C VAL A 1 1.98 -18.88 -2.77
N HIS A 2 2.93 -17.98 -3.02
CA HIS A 2 4.22 -17.97 -2.33
C HIS A 2 4.25 -16.76 -1.40
N ALA A 3 4.72 -16.93 -0.16
CA ALA A 3 4.93 -15.85 0.77
C ALA A 3 6.40 -15.83 1.20
N PHE A 4 7.02 -14.67 1.16
CA PHE A 4 8.40 -14.43 1.56
C PHE A 4 8.40 -13.53 2.78
N ARG A 5 9.11 -13.90 3.84
CA ARG A 5 9.37 -13.03 4.99
C ARG A 5 10.67 -12.27 4.76
N SER A 6 10.69 -11.00 5.11
CA SER A 6 11.89 -10.19 5.14
C SER A 6 12.76 -10.58 6.34
N GLU A 7 13.94 -11.13 6.08
CA GLU A 7 15.01 -11.34 7.08
C GLU A 7 16.07 -10.23 7.01
N ASN A 8 15.70 -9.05 6.48
CA ASN A 8 16.61 -7.94 6.27
C ASN A 8 16.88 -7.18 7.58
N ILE A 9 17.95 -7.57 8.28
CA ILE A 9 18.35 -7.00 9.57
C ILE A 9 18.53 -5.47 9.51
N PRO A 10 19.24 -4.88 8.51
CA PRO A 10 19.37 -3.43 8.41
C PRO A 10 18.03 -2.68 8.33
N LEU A 11 17.06 -3.18 7.54
CA LEU A 11 15.74 -2.58 7.43
C LEU A 11 14.95 -2.71 8.73
N ALA A 12 14.97 -3.90 9.35
CA ALA A 12 14.33 -4.13 10.63
C ALA A 12 14.90 -3.20 11.71
N LYS A 13 16.23 -3.06 11.79
CA LYS A 13 16.89 -2.15 12.74
C LYS A 13 16.46 -0.71 12.53
N ARG A 14 16.45 -0.22 11.27
CA ARG A 14 16.01 1.14 10.94
C ARG A 14 14.58 1.40 11.43
N TYR A 15 13.70 0.44 11.20
CA TYR A 15 12.31 0.51 11.64
C TYR A 15 12.21 0.55 13.17
N PHE A 16 12.84 -0.39 13.87
CA PHE A 16 12.78 -0.43 15.33
C PHE A 16 13.42 0.80 15.98
N ASP A 17 14.53 1.31 15.44
CA ASP A 17 15.14 2.57 15.89
C ASP A 17 14.18 3.78 15.74
N ARG A 18 13.35 3.80 14.68
CA ARG A 18 12.33 4.84 14.48
C ARG A 18 11.17 4.69 15.46
N THR A 19 10.67 3.47 15.65
CA THR A 19 9.57 3.19 16.58
C THR A 19 9.96 3.45 18.04
N ALA A 20 11.20 3.16 18.44
CA ALA A 20 11.70 3.45 19.79
C ALA A 20 11.70 4.94 20.14
N LYS A 21 11.67 5.82 19.14
CA LYS A 21 11.59 7.29 19.29
C LYS A 21 10.16 7.82 19.24
N TYR A 22 9.17 6.97 18.96
CA TYR A 22 7.77 7.37 18.93
C TYR A 22 7.30 7.73 20.34
N LYS A 23 6.78 8.96 20.50
CA LYS A 23 6.39 9.50 21.81
C LYS A 23 4.92 9.26 22.16
N GLY A 24 4.21 8.47 21.34
CA GLY A 24 2.76 8.26 21.48
C GLY A 24 1.92 9.39 20.86
N GLY A 25 0.63 9.34 21.12
CA GLY A 25 -0.35 10.31 20.66
C GLY A 25 -1.75 9.69 20.58
N MET A 26 -2.57 10.18 19.65
CA MET A 26 -3.91 9.66 19.35
C MET A 26 -3.87 8.93 18.01
N PRO A 27 -3.33 7.70 17.96
CA PRO A 27 -3.18 6.99 16.70
C PRO A 27 -4.55 6.65 16.13
N LEU A 28 -4.72 6.89 14.83
CA LEU A 28 -5.87 6.36 14.10
C LEU A 28 -5.77 4.84 14.10
N ALA A 29 -6.78 4.16 14.66
CA ALA A 29 -6.88 2.72 14.57
C ALA A 29 -7.06 2.31 13.09
N ALA A 30 -6.00 1.80 12.48
CA ALA A 30 -6.11 1.11 11.20
C ALA A 30 -6.96 -0.15 11.39
N LYS A 31 -7.86 -0.44 10.45
CA LYS A 31 -8.78 -1.59 10.53
C LYS A 31 -8.06 -2.91 10.60
N THR A 32 -6.81 -2.98 10.15
CA THR A 32 -5.98 -4.18 10.29
C THR A 32 -5.61 -4.51 11.72
N ARG A 33 -5.82 -3.59 12.68
CA ARG A 33 -5.75 -3.86 14.12
C ARG A 33 -6.99 -4.59 14.64
N GLU A 34 -8.09 -4.57 13.87
CA GLU A 34 -9.31 -5.32 14.17
C GLU A 34 -9.19 -6.73 13.57
N GLY A 35 -9.19 -7.75 14.42
CA GLY A 35 -8.98 -9.15 14.01
C GLY A 35 -7.50 -9.56 13.98
N GLY A 36 -7.22 -10.78 13.49
CA GLY A 36 -5.82 -11.24 13.30
C GLY A 36 -4.97 -11.26 14.58
N GLU A 37 -5.55 -11.63 15.72
CA GLU A 37 -4.97 -11.46 17.06
C GLU A 37 -3.50 -11.91 17.15
N GLN A 38 -3.19 -13.09 16.62
CA GLN A 38 -1.82 -13.65 16.67
C GLN A 38 -0.80 -12.78 15.94
N VAL A 39 -1.20 -12.16 14.83
CA VAL A 39 -0.32 -11.28 14.06
C VAL A 39 -0.17 -9.94 14.76
N ASN A 40 -1.27 -9.42 15.31
CA ASN A 40 -1.36 -8.10 15.93
C ASN A 40 -0.74 -8.03 17.34
N ARG A 41 -0.60 -9.15 18.06
CA ARG A 41 0.11 -9.24 19.35
C ARG A 41 1.58 -8.79 19.29
N ARG A 42 2.17 -8.76 18.09
CA ARG A 42 3.57 -8.36 17.86
C ARG A 42 3.74 -6.88 17.54
N LEU A 43 2.64 -6.12 17.53
CA LEU A 43 2.61 -4.70 17.19
C LEU A 43 2.36 -3.88 18.46
N SER A 44 3.10 -2.80 18.57
CA SER A 44 3.03 -1.80 19.62
C SER A 44 2.00 -0.70 19.28
N ASP A 45 1.80 0.22 20.20
CA ASP A 45 0.89 1.36 19.98
C ASP A 45 1.36 2.23 18.81
N GLY A 46 0.39 2.66 17.99
CA GLY A 46 0.65 3.39 16.75
C GLY A 46 1.16 2.54 15.58
N GLU A 47 1.46 1.26 15.79
CA GLU A 47 1.82 0.34 14.71
C GLU A 47 0.59 -0.33 14.08
N ALA A 48 0.65 -0.60 12.78
CA ALA A 48 -0.33 -1.39 12.04
C ALA A 48 0.33 -2.22 10.94
N LEU A 49 -0.35 -3.26 10.48
CA LEU A 49 0.00 -3.91 9.22
C LEU A 49 -0.79 -3.27 8.10
N LEU A 50 -0.11 -2.78 7.06
CA LEU A 50 -0.74 -2.17 5.89
C LEU A 50 -0.23 -2.85 4.61
N PHE A 51 -0.94 -2.65 3.51
CA PHE A 51 -0.71 -3.36 2.27
C PHE A 51 -0.19 -2.42 1.18
N HIS A 52 0.78 -2.88 0.38
CA HIS A 52 1.26 -2.20 -0.83
C HIS A 52 1.19 -3.14 -2.03
N GLY A 53 0.43 -2.77 -3.06
CA GLY A 53 0.39 -3.55 -4.30
C GLY A 53 1.46 -3.12 -5.27
N THR A 54 2.14 -4.08 -5.87
CA THR A 54 3.21 -3.83 -6.84
C THR A 54 3.38 -5.05 -7.76
N ASN A 55 4.49 -5.13 -8.50
CA ASN A 55 4.86 -6.31 -9.26
C ASN A 55 5.88 -7.20 -8.51
N PRO A 56 5.98 -8.49 -8.84
CA PRO A 56 6.91 -9.41 -8.19
C PRO A 56 8.36 -8.91 -8.14
N SER A 57 8.90 -8.40 -9.24
CA SER A 57 10.28 -7.91 -9.28
C SER A 57 10.53 -6.72 -8.33
N SER A 58 9.61 -5.75 -8.30
CA SER A 58 9.64 -4.61 -7.38
C SER A 58 9.46 -5.05 -5.94
N SER A 59 8.59 -6.03 -5.65
CA SER A 59 8.41 -6.54 -4.29
C SER A 59 9.70 -7.15 -3.72
N VAL A 60 10.44 -7.91 -4.54
CA VAL A 60 11.73 -8.51 -4.16
C VAL A 60 12.78 -7.41 -3.98
N SER A 61 12.79 -6.37 -4.82
CA SER A 61 13.67 -5.22 -4.63
C SER A 61 13.38 -4.51 -3.30
N ILE A 62 12.12 -4.23 -3.00
CA ILE A 62 11.71 -3.54 -1.77
C ILE A 62 12.07 -4.34 -0.52
N LEU A 63 11.93 -5.68 -0.53
CA LEU A 63 12.40 -6.53 0.56
C LEU A 63 13.92 -6.44 0.80
N LYS A 64 14.70 -6.17 -0.25
CA LYS A 64 16.18 -6.07 -0.17
C LYS A 64 16.66 -4.67 0.23
N THR A 65 16.02 -3.62 -0.27
CA THR A 65 16.53 -2.25 -0.14
C THR A 65 15.67 -1.35 0.74
N GLY A 66 14.46 -1.78 1.06
CA GLY A 66 13.41 -0.94 1.61
C GLY A 66 12.67 -0.19 0.51
N PHE A 67 11.68 0.60 0.93
CA PHE A 67 11.12 1.62 0.05
C PHE A 67 12.20 2.64 -0.30
N ALA A 68 12.02 3.30 -1.43
CA ALA A 68 12.88 4.39 -1.86
C ALA A 68 12.00 5.56 -2.31
N LEU A 69 11.95 6.61 -1.50
CA LEU A 69 11.03 7.73 -1.65
C LEU A 69 11.29 8.37 -3.01
N ASN A 70 12.53 8.49 -3.46
CA ASN A 70 12.89 9.01 -4.78
C ASN A 70 12.20 8.29 -5.97
N HIS A 71 11.58 7.13 -5.76
CA HIS A 71 10.72 6.43 -6.72
C HIS A 71 9.22 6.60 -6.48
N ALA A 72 8.79 7.07 -5.31
CA ALA A 72 7.40 7.41 -5.01
C ALA A 72 6.89 8.52 -5.94
N GLY A 73 5.68 8.34 -6.49
CA GLY A 73 5.00 9.31 -7.34
C GLY A 73 5.45 9.41 -8.80
N LYS A 74 6.47 8.64 -9.24
CA LYS A 74 6.93 8.65 -10.65
C LYS A 74 6.06 7.83 -11.60
N SER A 75 5.27 6.87 -11.10
CA SER A 75 4.55 5.89 -11.94
C SER A 75 3.02 6.04 -11.92
N THR A 76 2.46 6.75 -10.94
CA THR A 76 1.00 7.00 -10.82
C THR A 76 0.77 8.28 -10.01
N GLY A 77 -0.21 9.09 -10.42
CA GLY A 77 -0.50 10.38 -9.81
C GLY A 77 -0.73 10.27 -8.30
N THR A 78 0.06 11.02 -7.54
CA THR A 78 -0.02 11.07 -6.08
C THR A 78 -1.21 11.89 -5.64
N MET A 79 -2.28 11.23 -5.17
CA MET A 79 -3.52 11.91 -4.76
C MET A 79 -3.34 12.81 -3.52
N PHE A 80 -2.43 12.42 -2.62
CA PHE A 80 -2.21 13.06 -1.33
C PHE A 80 -0.77 13.57 -1.14
N GLY A 81 -0.08 13.84 -2.25
CA GLY A 81 1.33 14.23 -2.25
C GLY A 81 2.30 13.05 -2.23
N TYR A 82 3.58 13.35 -2.19
CA TYR A 82 4.64 12.37 -2.35
C TYR A 82 4.89 11.52 -1.09
N GLY A 83 5.02 10.20 -1.26
CA GLY A 83 5.37 9.29 -0.18
C GLY A 83 5.16 7.81 -0.50
N VAL A 84 5.40 6.96 0.49
CA VAL A 84 5.05 5.53 0.42
C VAL A 84 3.56 5.37 0.68
N TYR A 85 2.82 4.92 -0.34
CA TYR A 85 1.37 4.70 -0.27
C TYR A 85 1.07 3.29 0.21
N LEU A 86 0.34 3.16 1.31
CA LEU A 86 -0.17 1.90 1.85
C LEU A 86 -1.67 2.01 2.07
N ALA A 87 -2.37 0.87 2.12
CA ALA A 87 -3.79 0.83 2.49
C ALA A 87 -4.03 -0.24 3.55
N GLU A 88 -5.03 -0.02 4.39
CA GLU A 88 -5.49 -1.04 5.36
C GLU A 88 -6.37 -2.12 4.70
N CYS A 89 -6.81 -1.90 3.47
CA CYS A 89 -7.59 -2.86 2.70
C CYS A 89 -6.75 -3.47 1.59
N CYS A 90 -6.59 -4.79 1.59
CA CYS A 90 -5.77 -5.47 0.60
C CYS A 90 -6.33 -5.37 -0.83
N SER A 91 -7.65 -5.25 -1.01
CA SER A 91 -8.27 -5.06 -2.33
C SER A 91 -7.90 -3.71 -2.94
N LYS A 92 -7.78 -2.65 -2.12
CA LYS A 92 -7.28 -1.35 -2.59
C LYS A 92 -5.85 -1.47 -3.10
N SER A 93 -4.99 -2.12 -2.33
CA SER A 93 -3.60 -2.33 -2.74
C SER A 93 -3.51 -3.23 -3.98
N ASP A 94 -4.36 -4.26 -4.08
CA ASP A 94 -4.48 -5.12 -5.27
C ASP A 94 -4.76 -4.31 -6.56
N GLU A 95 -5.46 -3.18 -6.51
CA GLU A 95 -5.65 -2.30 -7.69
C GLU A 95 -4.33 -1.88 -8.36
N TYR A 96 -3.24 -1.80 -7.57
CA TYR A 96 -1.90 -1.43 -8.04
C TYR A 96 -1.01 -2.65 -8.31
N ALA A 97 -1.47 -3.85 -7.95
CA ALA A 97 -0.71 -5.07 -8.16
C ALA A 97 -0.73 -5.48 -9.64
N LYS A 98 0.46 -5.61 -10.22
CA LYS A 98 0.67 -5.92 -11.63
C LYS A 98 1.60 -7.13 -11.75
N ASP A 99 1.61 -7.76 -12.90
CA ASP A 99 2.66 -8.72 -13.23
C ASP A 99 3.88 -8.00 -13.79
N ASP A 100 4.95 -8.75 -14.00
CA ASP A 100 6.19 -8.23 -14.61
C ASP A 100 6.08 -8.06 -16.14
N SER A 101 4.86 -8.02 -16.71
CA SER A 101 4.61 -7.84 -18.16
C SER A 101 5.40 -8.83 -19.04
N GLY A 102 5.40 -10.11 -18.68
CA GLY A 102 6.17 -11.16 -19.37
C GLY A 102 7.58 -11.40 -18.82
N GLY A 103 7.95 -10.75 -17.71
CA GLY A 103 9.18 -11.05 -16.96
C GLY A 103 9.15 -12.40 -16.22
N ASN A 104 10.00 -12.54 -15.20
CA ASN A 104 10.25 -13.80 -14.49
C ASN A 104 9.02 -14.43 -13.80
N PHE A 105 7.94 -13.67 -13.63
CA PHE A 105 6.73 -14.08 -12.92
C PHE A 105 5.46 -13.81 -13.76
N PRO A 106 5.28 -14.46 -14.91
CA PRO A 106 4.19 -14.16 -15.83
C PRO A 106 2.82 -14.45 -15.20
N GLY A 107 1.91 -13.48 -15.25
CA GLY A 107 0.56 -13.61 -14.68
C GLY A 107 0.50 -13.67 -13.15
N LEU A 108 1.63 -13.51 -12.45
CA LEU A 108 1.68 -13.38 -10.99
C LEU A 108 1.78 -11.91 -10.59
N ARG A 109 1.13 -11.59 -9.49
CA ARG A 109 1.07 -10.27 -8.86
C ARG A 109 1.74 -10.31 -7.51
N ALA A 110 2.10 -9.14 -7.00
CA ALA A 110 2.69 -9.01 -5.67
C ALA A 110 1.93 -8.03 -4.78
N LEU A 111 1.85 -8.40 -3.51
CA LEU A 111 1.40 -7.52 -2.45
C LEU A 111 2.40 -7.61 -1.30
N LEU A 112 2.87 -6.46 -0.81
CA LEU A 112 3.67 -6.38 0.40
C LEU A 112 2.76 -6.19 1.61
N VAL A 113 3.02 -6.94 2.67
CA VAL A 113 2.48 -6.70 4.00
C VAL A 113 3.55 -5.95 4.79
N CYS A 114 3.27 -4.69 5.07
CA CYS A 114 4.19 -3.75 5.69
C CYS A 114 3.79 -3.54 7.14
N ARG A 115 4.75 -3.72 8.05
CA ARG A 115 4.63 -3.18 9.40
C ARG A 115 4.94 -1.69 9.33
N SER A 116 4.02 -0.89 9.85
CA SER A 116 4.07 0.55 9.70
C SER A 116 3.78 1.26 11.00
N LEU A 117 4.61 2.23 11.35
CA LEU A 117 4.33 3.18 12.42
C LEU A 117 3.41 4.28 11.86
N VAL A 118 2.10 4.04 11.93
CA VAL A 118 1.06 5.00 11.54
C VAL A 118 1.13 6.25 12.40
N GLY A 119 1.37 6.07 13.71
CA GLY A 119 1.50 7.17 14.66
C GLY A 119 0.26 8.07 14.65
N ASN A 120 0.46 9.38 14.65
CA ASN A 120 -0.60 10.38 14.53
C ASN A 120 -0.75 10.85 13.07
N PRO A 121 -1.75 10.37 12.32
CA PRO A 121 -1.93 10.77 10.95
C PRO A 121 -2.60 12.14 10.81
N TYR A 122 -2.18 12.91 9.81
CA TYR A 122 -2.88 14.08 9.31
C TYR A 122 -4.05 13.63 8.41
N ILE A 123 -5.28 13.72 8.91
CA ILE A 123 -6.47 13.25 8.19
C ILE A 123 -6.91 14.28 7.15
N VAL A 124 -7.05 13.85 5.89
CA VAL A 124 -7.50 14.69 4.78
C VAL A 124 -8.55 13.97 3.94
N HIS A 125 -9.54 14.72 3.44
CA HIS A 125 -10.64 14.16 2.64
C HIS A 125 -10.59 14.55 1.16
N LYS A 126 -9.82 15.58 0.82
CA LYS A 126 -9.68 16.13 -0.53
C LYS A 126 -8.29 15.80 -1.08
N ALA A 127 -8.22 15.50 -2.37
CA ALA A 127 -6.95 15.36 -3.08
C ALA A 127 -6.16 16.68 -3.02
N GLY A 128 -4.84 16.57 -2.95
CA GLY A 128 -3.92 17.70 -2.80
C GLY A 128 -2.57 17.21 -2.26
N ASP A 129 -1.52 17.99 -2.42
CA ASP A 129 -0.27 17.72 -1.69
C ASP A 129 -0.44 18.27 -0.28
N HIS A 130 -0.46 17.37 0.72
CA HIS A 130 -0.64 17.72 2.14
C HIS A 130 0.60 17.37 2.97
N ILE A 131 1.70 16.99 2.32
CA ILE A 131 2.89 16.47 2.99
C ILE A 131 3.59 17.56 3.78
N LYS A 132 3.63 18.78 3.25
CA LYS A 132 4.26 19.92 3.92
C LYS A 132 3.48 20.28 5.19
N GLU A 133 2.17 20.41 5.07
CA GLU A 133 1.26 20.74 6.17
C GLU A 133 1.31 19.68 7.27
N ALA A 134 1.32 18.40 6.91
CA ALA A 134 1.45 17.30 7.86
C ALA A 134 2.78 17.36 8.64
N LYS A 135 3.91 17.64 7.95
CA LYS A 135 5.22 17.79 8.59
C LYS A 135 5.28 18.99 9.52
N GLU A 136 4.75 20.14 9.10
CA GLU A 136 4.70 21.37 9.91
C GLU A 136 3.82 21.18 11.15
N ALA A 137 2.73 20.40 11.03
CA ALA A 137 1.88 20.02 12.14
C ALA A 137 2.47 18.92 13.06
N GLY A 138 3.67 18.40 12.75
CA GLY A 138 4.32 17.35 13.54
C GLY A 138 3.62 15.99 13.46
N MET A 139 2.88 15.73 12.39
CA MET A 139 2.17 14.46 12.17
C MET A 139 3.12 13.39 11.64
N ASP A 140 2.78 12.12 11.82
CA ASP A 140 3.64 10.98 11.45
C ASP A 140 3.40 10.49 10.02
N CYS A 141 2.20 10.70 9.46
CA CYS A 141 1.87 10.39 8.07
C CYS A 141 0.63 11.18 7.63
N VAL A 142 0.24 11.07 6.36
CA VAL A 142 -1.07 11.57 5.87
C VAL A 142 -2.03 10.38 5.75
N CYS A 143 -3.27 10.53 6.21
CA CYS A 143 -4.35 9.59 5.93
C CYS A 143 -5.37 10.26 5.00
N GLY A 144 -5.40 9.81 3.75
CA GLY A 144 -6.44 10.16 2.81
C GLY A 144 -7.70 9.38 3.11
N ASP A 145 -8.60 9.95 3.90
CA ASP A 145 -9.87 9.33 4.28
C ASP A 145 -10.95 9.62 3.24
N ARG A 146 -10.92 8.83 2.18
CA ARG A 146 -11.93 8.85 1.11
C ARG A 146 -13.14 7.98 1.45
N GLU A 147 -13.05 7.14 2.46
CA GLU A 147 -14.16 6.29 2.91
C GLU A 147 -15.32 7.15 3.41
N THR A 148 -15.03 8.12 4.29
CA THR A 148 -16.07 8.98 4.88
C THR A 148 -16.74 9.92 3.88
N VAL A 149 -16.08 10.25 2.77
CA VAL A 149 -16.61 11.24 1.80
C VAL A 149 -17.15 10.67 0.50
N VAL A 150 -16.64 9.51 0.05
CA VAL A 150 -17.11 8.88 -1.20
C VAL A 150 -17.23 7.36 -1.09
N ASN A 151 -17.26 6.81 0.13
CA ASN A 151 -17.46 5.40 0.42
C ASN A 151 -16.46 4.47 -0.32
N THR A 152 -15.18 4.86 -0.29
CA THR A 152 -14.06 4.05 -0.80
C THR A 152 -13.07 3.74 0.33
N TYR A 153 -11.77 3.64 0.04
CA TYR A 153 -10.76 3.20 0.99
C TYR A 153 -10.00 4.36 1.64
N ARG A 154 -9.44 4.10 2.84
CA ARG A 154 -8.41 4.94 3.45
C ARG A 154 -7.04 4.54 2.92
N GLU A 155 -6.26 5.54 2.52
CA GLU A 155 -4.86 5.37 2.08
C GLU A 155 -3.94 6.16 3.01
N PHE A 156 -2.80 5.58 3.35
CA PHE A 156 -1.79 6.16 4.23
C PHE A 156 -0.55 6.49 3.43
N VAL A 157 -0.05 7.72 3.57
CA VAL A 157 1.13 8.23 2.85
C VAL A 157 2.22 8.58 3.84
N PHE A 158 3.29 7.79 3.82
CA PHE A 158 4.46 7.99 4.68
C PHE A 158 5.54 8.76 3.93
N PHE A 159 6.04 9.83 4.55
CA PHE A 159 7.12 10.67 4.01
C PHE A 159 8.48 10.43 4.70
N ASP A 160 8.55 9.39 5.55
CA ASP A 160 9.76 8.85 6.18
C ASP A 160 9.72 7.32 6.06
N GLU A 161 10.68 6.76 5.32
CA GLU A 161 10.76 5.33 5.01
C GLU A 161 11.11 4.49 6.22
N SER A 162 11.74 5.08 7.22
CA SER A 162 12.04 4.38 8.47
C SER A 162 10.77 4.01 9.24
N GLN A 163 9.63 4.61 8.91
CA GLN A 163 8.33 4.24 9.48
C GLN A 163 7.69 3.01 8.82
N VAL A 164 8.32 2.41 7.80
CA VAL A 164 7.74 1.29 7.05
C VAL A 164 8.74 0.15 6.90
N PHE A 165 8.42 -1.00 7.48
CA PHE A 165 9.15 -2.25 7.28
C PHE A 165 8.34 -3.20 6.40
N PRO A 166 8.76 -3.49 5.14
CA PRO A 166 8.13 -4.52 4.33
C PRO A 166 8.43 -5.89 4.93
N GLU A 167 7.50 -6.41 5.74
CA GLU A 167 7.72 -7.62 6.55
C GLU A 167 7.49 -8.89 5.73
N TYR A 168 6.51 -8.88 4.83
CA TYR A 168 6.23 -9.99 3.92
C TYR A 168 5.96 -9.54 2.50
N ALA A 169 6.26 -10.39 1.52
CA ALA A 169 5.74 -10.31 0.16
C ALA A 169 4.89 -11.54 -0.15
N VAL A 170 3.68 -11.33 -0.65
CA VAL A 170 2.77 -12.37 -1.12
C VAL A 170 2.73 -12.31 -2.65
N ILE A 171 3.16 -13.40 -3.28
CA ILE A 171 3.08 -13.59 -4.73
C ILE A 171 1.88 -14.50 -5.03
N TYR A 172 0.94 -13.96 -5.81
CA TYR A 172 -0.36 -14.59 -6.04
C TYR A 172 -0.84 -14.40 -7.48
N LYS A 173 -1.86 -15.17 -7.86
CA LYS A 173 -2.60 -15.01 -9.11
C LYS A 173 -4.04 -14.68 -8.77
N ARG A 174 -4.66 -13.72 -9.47
CA ARG A 174 -6.12 -13.54 -9.36
C ARG A 174 -6.81 -14.72 -10.02
N GLN A 175 -7.61 -15.43 -9.26
CA GLN A 175 -8.53 -16.42 -9.81
C GLN A 175 -9.79 -15.67 -10.21
N TYR A 176 -9.99 -15.55 -11.51
CA TYR A 176 -11.13 -14.85 -12.08
C TYR A 176 -11.69 -15.71 -13.21
N ASP A 177 -12.91 -16.19 -13.02
CA ASP A 177 -13.68 -16.85 -14.06
C ASP A 177 -14.71 -15.86 -14.58
N ARG A 178 -14.47 -15.34 -15.79
CA ARG A 178 -15.35 -14.39 -16.48
C ARG A 178 -16.77 -14.92 -16.65
N THR A 179 -16.92 -16.24 -16.78
CA THR A 179 -18.21 -16.88 -17.04
C THR A 179 -19.06 -16.99 -15.78
N ASN A 180 -18.43 -16.88 -14.61
CA ASN A 180 -19.07 -17.00 -13.30
C ASN A 180 -19.32 -15.66 -12.61
N VAL A 181 -19.10 -14.52 -13.28
CA VAL A 181 -19.43 -13.20 -12.72
C VAL A 181 -20.90 -12.88 -13.01
N PRO A 182 -21.76 -12.72 -11.99
CA PRO A 182 -23.15 -12.30 -12.20
C PRO A 182 -23.25 -10.93 -12.90
N GLU A 183 -24.23 -10.73 -13.79
CA GLU A 183 -24.32 -9.47 -14.57
C GLU A 183 -24.50 -8.23 -13.70
N ASN A 184 -25.19 -8.36 -12.56
CA ASN A 184 -25.34 -7.27 -11.61
C ASN A 184 -24.02 -6.87 -10.91
N MET A 185 -22.98 -7.70 -10.97
CA MET A 185 -21.63 -7.41 -10.48
C MET A 185 -20.70 -6.87 -11.57
N LYS A 186 -21.05 -6.98 -12.85
CA LYS A 186 -20.28 -6.40 -13.96
C LYS A 186 -20.54 -4.89 -14.01
N ARG A 187 -19.61 -4.10 -13.47
CA ARG A 187 -19.67 -2.62 -13.52
C ARG A 187 -18.63 -2.07 -14.48
N THR A 188 -19.03 -1.11 -15.31
CA THR A 188 -18.10 -0.25 -16.05
C THR A 188 -17.49 0.76 -15.07
N THR A 189 -16.18 0.74 -14.90
CA THR A 189 -15.48 1.68 -14.00
C THR A 189 -15.50 3.09 -14.60
N THR A 190 -16.04 4.05 -13.85
CA THR A 190 -15.94 5.48 -14.17
C THR A 190 -14.98 6.17 -13.19
N GLY A 191 -14.02 6.95 -13.70
CA GLY A 191 -13.05 7.70 -12.89
C GLY A 191 -11.58 7.41 -13.20
N THR A 192 -10.67 8.24 -12.71
CA THR A 192 -9.21 8.14 -12.99
C THR A 192 -8.56 6.95 -12.27
N THR A 193 -9.06 6.57 -11.10
CA THR A 193 -8.64 5.37 -10.36
C THR A 193 -9.05 4.07 -11.06
N GLY A 194 -10.22 4.05 -11.70
CA GLY A 194 -10.73 2.89 -12.46
C GLY A 194 -10.12 2.71 -13.86
N ARG A 195 -9.45 3.73 -14.43
CA ARG A 195 -8.82 3.67 -15.76
C ARG A 195 -7.57 2.78 -15.80
N ASN A 196 -6.95 2.51 -14.65
CA ASN A 196 -5.82 1.58 -14.55
C ASN A 196 -6.27 0.09 -14.49
N TRP A 197 -7.58 -0.17 -14.45
CA TRP A 197 -8.14 -1.50 -14.19
C TRP A 197 -8.35 -2.37 -15.43
N GLN A 198 -8.22 -1.79 -16.62
CA GLN A 198 -8.23 -2.54 -17.88
C GLN A 198 -6.85 -2.42 -18.51
N GLY A 199 -6.09 -3.52 -18.48
CA GLY A 199 -5.18 -3.76 -19.60
C GLY A 199 -6.00 -3.59 -20.87
N LYS A 200 -5.57 -2.73 -21.79
CA LYS A 200 -6.12 -2.68 -23.14
C LYS A 200 -5.86 -4.05 -23.76
N LEU A 201 -6.81 -4.97 -23.63
CA LEU A 201 -6.82 -6.24 -24.36
C LEU A 201 -7.47 -6.10 -25.74
N GLU A 202 -7.87 -4.89 -26.15
CA GLU A 202 -8.37 -4.62 -27.49
C GLU A 202 -7.71 -3.38 -28.08
N LYS A 203 -6.48 -3.59 -28.54
CA LYS A 203 -5.96 -3.11 -29.82
C LYS A 203 -4.64 -3.85 -30.00
N GLY A 204 -4.60 -4.73 -31.00
CA GLY A 204 -3.38 -5.41 -31.38
C GLY A 204 -2.22 -4.42 -31.48
N TRP A 205 -1.03 -4.92 -31.17
CA TRP A 205 0.21 -4.20 -31.41
C TRP A 205 0.22 -3.74 -32.86
N ALA A 206 0.15 -2.43 -33.06
CA ALA A 206 0.49 -1.81 -34.33
C ALA A 206 1.97 -1.43 -34.22
N ASN A 207 2.77 -2.21 -34.95
CA ASN A 207 4.20 -2.12 -35.28
C ASN A 207 5.04 -1.06 -34.57
#